data_AF-A0A537K4X3-F1
#
_entry.id   AF-A0A537K4X3-F1
#
_cell.length_a   1.000
_cell.length_b   1.000
_cell.length_c   1.000
_cell.angle_alpha   90.00
_cell.angle_beta   90.00
_cell.angle_gamma   90.00
#
_symmetry.space_group_name_H-M   'P 1'
#
loop_
_entity.id
_entity.type
_entity.pdbx_description
1 polymer ?
#
loop_
_entity_poly.entity_id
_entity_poly.type
_entity_poly.pdbx_seq_one_letter_code
_entity_poly.pdbx_strand_id
1 'polypeptide(L)'
;PNAIQNPTLINELKELKGHEVMQPVYVQPTVQPSQPVILNGDIHEHTEVEESLNIMDKEKELIIKALKKHRGKRKDAALDLGISERTLYRKLKEYNIEE
;
A
#
# COMPACT_ATOMS: atom_id res chain seq x y z
N PRO A 1 8.93 55.60 -34.73
CA PRO A 1 10.10 55.66 -35.63
C PRO A 1 11.16 54.59 -35.23
N ASN A 2 10.98 53.34 -35.67
CA ASN A 2 11.49 52.73 -36.92
C ASN A 2 12.98 52.34 -36.87
N ALA A 3 13.25 51.02 -36.87
CA ALA A 3 14.27 50.31 -37.68
C ALA A 3 14.22 48.82 -37.26
N ILE A 4 13.63 47.92 -38.06
CA ILE A 4 14.27 47.13 -39.13
C ILE A 4 15.15 46.02 -38.51
N GLN A 5 14.61 44.81 -38.38
CA GLN A 5 14.76 43.68 -39.31
C GLN A 5 16.18 43.10 -39.32
N ASN A 6 16.29 41.81 -39.01
CA ASN A 6 17.09 40.89 -39.81
C ASN A 6 16.42 39.50 -39.76
N PRO A 7 15.51 39.19 -40.69
CA PRO A 7 14.81 37.90 -40.74
C PRO A 7 15.72 36.71 -41.07
N THR A 8 16.97 36.97 -41.48
CA THR A 8 17.99 35.97 -41.80
C THR A 8 18.43 35.16 -40.58
N LEU A 9 18.52 35.79 -39.41
CA LEU A 9 18.91 35.10 -38.18
C LEU A 9 17.87 34.06 -37.72
N ILE A 10 16.59 34.31 -38.02
CA ILE A 10 15.48 33.43 -37.65
C ILE A 10 15.49 32.14 -38.49
N ASN A 11 15.90 32.22 -39.75
CA ASN A 11 15.99 31.03 -40.60
C ASN A 11 17.18 30.14 -40.22
N GLU A 12 18.31 30.72 -39.82
CA GLU A 12 19.50 29.97 -39.40
C GLU A 12 19.27 29.19 -38.08
N LEU A 13 18.47 29.74 -37.15
CA LEU A 13 18.02 29.01 -35.94
C LEU A 13 17.06 27.85 -36.25
N LYS A 14 16.36 27.89 -37.38
CA LYS A 14 15.35 26.89 -37.74
C LYS A 14 15.99 25.63 -38.34
N GLU A 15 17.12 25.77 -39.04
CA GLU A 15 17.81 24.65 -39.69
C GLU A 15 18.63 23.77 -38.74
N LEU A 16 19.03 24.25 -37.55
CA LEU A 16 19.81 23.47 -36.59
C LEU A 16 19.00 22.64 -35.58
N LYS A 17 17.68 22.52 -35.77
CA LYS A 17 16.84 21.64 -34.93
C LYS A 17 16.03 20.63 -35.74
N GLY A 18 16.60 20.16 -36.84
CA GLY A 18 16.19 18.95 -37.55
C GLY A 18 16.69 17.67 -36.86
N HIS A 19 16.58 17.56 -35.54
CA HIS A 19 16.72 16.30 -34.83
C HIS A 19 15.50 16.08 -33.94
N GLU A 20 14.85 14.96 -34.24
CA GLU A 20 13.58 14.46 -33.74
C GLU A 20 13.45 14.60 -32.22
N VAL A 21 12.60 15.51 -31.77
CA VAL A 21 12.05 15.47 -30.42
C VAL A 21 10.58 15.14 -30.56
N MET A 22 10.27 13.84 -30.45
CA MET A 22 8.94 13.37 -30.10
C MET A 22 8.49 14.14 -28.86
N GLN A 23 7.48 15.00 -29.00
CA GLN A 23 6.82 15.59 -27.84
C GLN A 23 6.06 14.46 -27.13
N PRO A 24 6.15 14.34 -25.79
CA PRO A 24 5.31 13.40 -25.07
C PRO A 24 3.85 13.80 -25.28
N VAL A 25 3.06 12.89 -25.87
CA VAL A 25 1.62 13.05 -25.99
C VAL A 25 1.03 12.95 -24.58
N TYR A 26 0.62 14.07 -24.01
CA TYR A 26 -0.18 14.09 -22.80
C TYR A 26 -1.62 13.77 -23.17
N VAL A 27 -2.02 12.51 -22.99
CA VAL A 27 -3.43 12.11 -23.01
C VAL A 27 -4.12 12.76 -21.81
N GLN A 28 -4.88 13.82 -22.06
CA GLN A 28 -5.77 14.41 -21.07
C GLN A 28 -6.96 13.44 -20.87
N PRO A 29 -7.19 12.90 -19.66
CA PRO A 29 -8.39 12.14 -19.40
C PRO A 29 -9.58 13.10 -19.47
N THR A 30 -10.53 12.85 -20.36
CA THR A 30 -11.79 13.60 -20.40
C THR A 30 -12.57 13.27 -19.14
N VAL A 31 -12.57 14.17 -18.16
CA VAL A 31 -13.36 14.03 -16.93
C VAL A 31 -14.82 14.31 -17.28
N GLN A 32 -15.57 13.28 -17.65
CA GLN A 32 -17.03 13.39 -17.72
C GLN A 32 -17.54 13.58 -16.28
N PRO A 33 -18.47 14.53 -16.02
CA PRO A 33 -19.06 14.68 -14.70
C PRO A 33 -19.88 13.42 -14.41
N SER A 34 -19.28 12.50 -13.65
CA SER A 34 -19.94 11.31 -13.16
C SER A 34 -21.06 11.71 -12.22
N GLN A 35 -22.29 11.67 -12.71
CA GLN A 35 -23.46 11.84 -11.85
C GLN A 35 -23.50 10.67 -10.87
N PRO A 36 -23.68 10.92 -9.55
CA PRO A 36 -23.75 9.84 -8.57
C PRO A 36 -25.00 9.00 -8.84
N VAL A 37 -24.79 7.71 -9.13
CA VAL A 37 -25.87 6.74 -9.24
C VAL A 37 -26.25 6.31 -7.83
N ILE A 38 -27.45 6.65 -7.37
CA ILE A 38 -27.99 6.18 -6.10
C ILE A 38 -28.41 4.71 -6.30
N LEU A 39 -27.59 3.77 -5.81
CA LEU A 39 -27.95 2.36 -5.75
C LEU A 39 -28.93 2.16 -4.59
N ASN A 40 -30.21 1.91 -4.90
CA ASN A 40 -31.20 1.44 -3.92
C ASN A 40 -30.93 -0.04 -3.59
N GLY A 41 -29.86 -0.30 -2.85
CA GLY A 41 -29.52 -1.63 -2.35
C GLY A 41 -29.35 -1.58 -0.83
N ASP A 42 -29.92 -2.56 -0.12
CA ASP A 42 -29.79 -2.74 1.31
C ASP A 42 -28.33 -2.58 1.76
N ILE A 43 -28.03 -1.42 2.35
CA ILE A 43 -26.73 -1.09 2.90
C ILE A 43 -26.56 -2.02 4.10
N HIS A 44 -25.71 -3.04 3.95
CA HIS A 44 -25.33 -3.90 5.07
C HIS A 44 -24.72 -3.03 6.17
N GLU A 45 -25.21 -3.20 7.39
CA GLU A 45 -24.77 -2.49 8.58
C GLU A 45 -23.24 -2.61 8.74
N HIS A 46 -22.56 -1.46 8.80
CA HIS A 46 -21.12 -1.41 9.01
C HIS A 46 -20.82 -1.66 10.48
N THR A 47 -20.20 -2.80 10.81
CA THR A 47 -19.67 -3.05 12.15
C THR A 47 -18.26 -2.48 12.26
N GLU A 48 -18.08 -1.44 13.05
CA GLU A 48 -16.74 -1.00 13.48
C GLU A 48 -16.21 -1.99 14.54
N VAL A 49 -15.12 -2.67 14.23
CA VAL A 49 -14.39 -3.50 15.21
C VAL A 49 -13.16 -2.71 15.64
N GLU A 50 -13.16 -2.21 16.87
CA GLU A 50 -11.98 -1.59 17.46
C GLU A 50 -10.93 -2.67 17.79
N GLU A 51 -9.97 -2.86 16.89
CA GLU A 51 -8.78 -3.65 17.17
C GLU A 51 -7.65 -2.77 17.71
N SER A 52 -7.07 -3.17 18.85
CA SER A 52 -5.84 -2.57 19.34
C SER A 52 -4.68 -2.88 18.39
N LEU A 53 -3.98 -1.84 17.92
CA LEU A 53 -2.75 -1.97 17.12
C LEU A 53 -1.50 -2.19 17.98
N ASN A 54 -1.66 -2.52 19.26
CA ASN A 54 -0.55 -2.82 20.15
C ASN A 54 0.15 -4.13 19.77
N ILE A 55 1.46 -4.04 19.49
CA ILE A 55 2.30 -5.17 19.07
C ILE A 55 2.30 -6.28 20.11
N MET A 56 2.37 -5.96 21.41
CA MET A 56 2.42 -7.00 22.44
C MET A 56 1.10 -7.78 22.53
N ASP A 57 -0.02 -7.08 22.39
CA ASP A 57 -1.35 -7.72 22.46
C ASP A 57 -1.57 -8.62 21.26
N LYS A 58 -1.18 -8.17 20.06
CA LYS A 58 -1.21 -8.98 18.84
C LYS A 58 -0.26 -10.17 18.90
N GLU A 59 0.95 -10.00 19.43
CA GLU A 59 1.90 -11.10 19.63
C GLU A 59 1.30 -12.16 20.58
N LYS A 60 0.75 -11.73 21.72
CA LYS A 60 0.07 -12.61 22.69
C LYS A 60 -1.09 -13.37 22.04
N GLU A 61 -1.94 -12.67 21.29
CA GLU A 61 -3.09 -13.26 20.61
C GLU A 61 -2.67 -14.32 19.58
N LEU A 62 -1.65 -14.02 18.77
CA LEU A 62 -1.11 -14.94 17.77
C LEU A 62 -0.52 -16.20 18.43
N ILE A 63 0.21 -16.04 19.53
CA ILE A 63 0.77 -17.17 20.30
C ILE A 63 -0.36 -18.08 20.80
N ILE A 64 -1.41 -17.52 21.40
CA ILE A 64 -2.56 -18.28 21.89
C ILE A 64 -3.28 -19.01 20.74
N LYS A 65 -3.48 -18.33 19.61
CA LYS A 65 -4.11 -18.91 18.41
C LYS A 65 -3.30 -20.08 17.85
N ALA A 66 -1.99 -19.94 17.72
CA ALA A 66 -1.10 -21.00 17.23
C ALA A 66 -1.09 -22.21 18.18
N LEU A 67 -0.97 -21.99 19.50
CA LEU A 67 -1.06 -23.06 20.49
C LEU A 67 -2.39 -23.81 20.42
N LYS A 68 -3.51 -23.08 20.32
CA LYS A 68 -4.84 -23.69 20.18
C LYS A 68 -4.96 -24.50 18.88
N LYS A 69 -4.50 -23.95 17.76
CA LYS A 69 -4.47 -24.63 16.44
C LYS A 69 -3.70 -25.95 16.49
N HIS A 70 -2.58 -25.97 17.21
CA HIS A 70 -1.69 -27.12 17.32
C HIS A 70 -1.90 -27.94 18.61
N ARG A 71 -2.99 -27.70 19.36
CA ARG A 71 -3.36 -28.44 20.59
C ARG A 71 -2.24 -28.47 21.65
N GLY A 72 -1.56 -27.33 21.86
CA GLY A 72 -0.46 -27.21 22.82
C GLY A 72 0.83 -27.91 22.38
N LYS A 73 1.00 -28.24 21.09
CA LYS A 73 2.28 -28.72 20.59
C LYS A 73 3.21 -27.55 20.30
N ARG A 74 4.05 -27.19 21.29
CA ARG A 74 5.02 -26.08 21.20
C ARG A 74 5.83 -26.05 19.91
N LYS A 75 6.36 -27.20 19.49
CA LYS A 75 7.19 -27.30 18.28
C LYS A 75 6.43 -26.89 17.01
N ASP A 76 5.20 -27.39 16.85
CA ASP A 76 4.37 -27.12 15.68
C ASP A 76 3.87 -25.67 15.70
N ALA A 77 3.45 -25.16 16.86
CA ALA A 77 3.05 -23.77 17.03
C ALA A 77 4.21 -22.79 16.77
N ALA A 78 5.42 -23.10 17.27
CA ALA A 78 6.61 -22.29 17.04
C ALA A 78 6.97 -22.23 15.54
N LEU A 79 6.85 -23.38 14.85
CA LEU A 79 7.05 -23.46 13.41
C LEU A 79 6.04 -22.61 12.62
N ASP A 80 4.75 -22.68 12.99
CA ASP A 80 3.67 -21.88 12.36
C ASP A 80 3.89 -20.37 12.58
N LEU A 81 4.42 -19.99 13.75
CA LEU A 81 4.78 -18.61 14.07
C LEU A 81 6.13 -18.17 13.47
N GLY A 82 6.90 -19.07 12.86
CA GLY A 82 8.22 -18.77 12.30
C GLY A 82 9.31 -18.45 13.34
N ILE A 83 9.19 -18.96 14.57
CA ILE A 83 10.15 -18.74 15.67
C ILE A 83 10.71 -20.05 16.22
N SER A 84 11.82 -19.98 16.95
CA SER A 84 12.33 -21.15 17.66
C SER A 84 11.43 -21.52 18.85
N GLU A 85 11.40 -22.80 19.21
CA GLU A 85 10.69 -23.28 20.41
C GLU A 85 11.17 -22.58 21.69
N ARG A 86 12.48 -22.26 21.77
CA ARG A 86 13.05 -21.49 22.88
C ARG A 86 12.49 -20.07 22.95
N THR A 87 12.27 -19.42 21.80
CA THR A 87 11.64 -18.10 21.73
C THR A 87 10.19 -18.18 22.20
N LEU A 88 9.44 -19.17 21.71
CA LEU A 88 8.06 -19.39 22.13
C LEU A 88 7.97 -19.59 23.64
N TYR A 89 8.80 -20.46 24.22
CA TYR A 89 8.84 -20.71 25.67
C TYR A 89 9.05 -19.44 26.50
N ARG A 90 9.96 -18.55 26.07
CA ARG A 90 10.21 -17.28 26.77
C ARG A 90 8.97 -16.38 26.72
N LYS A 91 8.31 -16.31 25.57
CA LYS A 91 7.10 -15.51 25.39
C LYS A 91 5.92 -16.03 26.20
N LEU A 92 5.76 -17.35 26.33
CA LEU A 92 4.74 -17.93 27.23
C LEU A 92 4.95 -17.49 28.68
N LYS A 93 6.21 -17.47 29.14
CA LYS A 93 6.55 -16.98 30.48
C LYS A 93 6.34 -15.47 30.63
N GLU A 94 6.73 -14.68 29.64
CA GLU A 94 6.59 -13.20 29.62
C GLU A 94 5.12 -12.76 29.68
N TYR A 95 4.23 -13.51 29.02
CA TYR A 95 2.80 -13.20 28.97
C TYR A 95 1.93 -13.98 29.96
N ASN A 96 2.57 -14.79 30.84
CA ASN A 96 1.89 -15.67 31.79
C ASN A 96 0.81 -16.55 31.11
N ILE A 97 1.16 -17.13 29.96
CA ILE A 97 0.28 -18.05 29.22
C ILE A 97 0.59 -19.47 29.72
N GLU A 98 -0.42 -20.10 30.32
CA GLU A 98 -0.40 -21.53 30.62
C GLU A 98 -0.82 -22.31 29.37
N GLU A 99 -0.14 -23.42 29.10
CA GLU A 99 -0.36 -24.28 27.93
C GLU A 99 -1.17 -25.53 28.29
#